data_AF-A0A0Q3WVL7-F1
#
_entry.id   AF-A0A0Q3WVL7-F1
#
_cell.length_a   1.000
_cell.length_b   1.000
_cell.length_c   1.000
_cell.angle_alpha   90.00
_cell.angle_beta   90.00
_cell.angle_gamma   90.00
#
_symmetry.space_group_name_H-M   'P 1'
#
loop_
_entity.id
_entity.type
_entity.pdbx_description
1 polymer ?
#
loop_
_entity_poly.entity_id
_entity_poly.type
_entity_poly.pdbx_seq_one_letter_code
_entity_poly.pdbx_strand_id
1 'polypeptide(L)'
;MSLKKKLGMGIASAALGLSLIGGGTYAYFNDVETTNNSFAAGTLNLTAKPTTIIDVKDIKPGDWMDRDFTLKNDGSLDISKVLLTSSYQVVDAKGDNLGEDFGKYIEVTFLVNKDKATEEVYKTTLDKLSATDVTDRDLLGWILGGENPGLKAGDTDSFKVRFTFKETGKDQNKFQGDQLKLTWNFDAKQTAGQSK
;
A
#
# COMPACT_ATOMS: atom_id res chain seq x y z
N MET A 1 11.70 46.76 -85.49
CA MET A 1 11.73 45.44 -84.80
C MET A 1 10.61 44.57 -85.36
N SER A 2 10.93 43.64 -86.26
CA SER A 2 9.95 42.82 -86.96
C SER A 2 9.19 41.90 -86.00
N LEU A 3 7.92 41.61 -86.32
CA LEU A 3 6.99 40.78 -85.54
C LEU A 3 7.62 39.44 -85.06
N LYS A 4 8.55 38.90 -85.85
CA LYS A 4 9.30 37.66 -85.56
C LYS A 4 10.13 37.73 -84.27
N LYS A 5 10.74 38.89 -83.95
CA LYS A 5 11.57 39.06 -82.73
C LYS A 5 10.73 39.22 -81.46
N LYS A 6 9.52 39.80 -81.57
CA LYS A 6 8.56 39.90 -80.47
C LYS A 6 7.91 38.55 -80.16
N LEU A 7 7.62 37.76 -81.20
CA LEU A 7 7.10 36.40 -81.05
C LEU A 7 8.12 35.44 -80.41
N GLY A 8 9.39 35.52 -80.83
CA GLY A 8 10.47 34.72 -80.24
C GLY A 8 10.71 35.02 -78.75
N MET A 9 10.67 36.31 -78.36
CA MET A 9 10.74 36.68 -76.94
C MET A 9 9.52 36.20 -76.15
N GLY A 10 8.31 36.27 -76.72
CA GLY A 10 7.09 35.77 -76.07
C GLY A 10 7.11 34.27 -75.82
N ILE A 11 7.62 33.48 -76.79
CA ILE A 11 7.78 32.03 -76.64
C ILE A 11 8.84 31.71 -75.58
N ALA A 12 9.96 32.46 -75.56
CA ALA A 12 11.00 32.28 -74.54
C ALA A 12 10.46 32.60 -73.13
N SER A 13 9.70 33.68 -72.97
CA SER A 13 9.07 34.04 -71.70
C SER A 13 7.99 33.03 -71.28
N ALA A 14 7.21 32.49 -72.21
CA ALA A 14 6.24 31.44 -71.93
C ALA A 14 6.92 30.12 -71.53
N ALA A 15 8.02 29.76 -72.18
CA ALA A 15 8.80 28.57 -71.83
C ALA A 15 9.45 28.70 -70.43
N LEU A 16 9.97 29.88 -70.08
CA LEU A 16 10.49 30.16 -68.74
C LEU A 16 9.37 30.14 -67.69
N GLY A 17 8.21 30.74 -67.97
CA GLY A 17 7.05 30.69 -67.07
C GLY A 17 6.51 29.27 -66.86
N LEU A 18 6.43 28.46 -67.93
CA LEU A 18 6.05 27.05 -67.85
C LEU A 18 7.13 26.19 -67.17
N SER A 19 8.42 26.54 -67.29
CA SER A 19 9.49 25.84 -66.57
C SER A 19 9.42 26.05 -65.06
N LEU A 20 8.93 27.21 -64.61
CA LEU A 20 8.65 27.50 -63.20
C LEU A 20 7.40 26.76 -62.68
N ILE A 21 6.47 26.37 -63.57
CA ILE A 21 5.29 25.57 -63.25
C ILE A 21 5.62 24.06 -63.28
N GLY A 22 6.52 23.62 -64.16
CA GLY A 22 6.95 22.22 -64.31
C GLY A 22 8.02 21.77 -63.31
N GLY A 23 8.75 22.70 -62.70
CA GLY A 23 9.58 22.45 -61.53
C GLY A 23 8.71 22.38 -60.28
N GLY A 24 7.88 21.34 -60.19
CA GLY A 24 6.94 21.13 -59.09
C GLY A 24 7.60 21.45 -57.76
N THR A 25 7.10 22.50 -57.11
CA THR A 25 7.40 22.77 -55.71
C THR A 25 6.90 21.58 -54.92
N TYR A 26 7.77 20.60 -54.66
CA TYR A 26 7.59 19.67 -53.57
C TYR A 26 7.70 20.49 -52.30
N ALA A 27 6.60 21.12 -51.89
CA ALA A 27 6.44 21.55 -50.52
C ALA A 27 6.32 20.27 -49.70
N TYR A 28 7.46 19.73 -49.29
CA TYR A 28 7.50 18.74 -48.23
C TYR A 28 7.13 19.50 -46.95
N PHE A 29 5.82 19.61 -46.68
CA PHE A 29 5.36 19.93 -45.34
C PHE A 29 5.66 18.68 -44.50
N ASN A 30 6.86 18.62 -43.95
CA ASN A 30 7.17 17.66 -42.92
C ASN A 30 6.55 18.20 -41.62
N ASP A 31 5.36 17.70 -41.31
CA ASP A 31 4.76 17.90 -40.00
C ASP A 31 5.36 16.85 -39.05
N VAL A 32 6.35 17.26 -38.25
CA VAL A 32 6.90 16.43 -37.17
C VAL A 32 6.25 16.86 -35.88
N GLU A 33 5.09 16.29 -35.60
CA GLU A 33 4.46 16.41 -34.28
C GLU A 33 5.22 15.51 -33.29
N THR A 34 5.93 16.14 -32.36
CA THR A 34 6.59 15.42 -31.26
C THR A 34 5.56 15.18 -30.16
N THR A 35 4.96 14.00 -30.11
CA THR A 35 4.07 13.62 -29.02
C THR A 35 4.90 13.37 -27.74
N ASN A 36 4.99 14.38 -26.88
CA ASN A 36 5.62 14.26 -25.56
C ASN A 36 4.70 13.48 -24.60
N ASN A 37 4.76 12.15 -24.67
CA ASN A 37 4.04 11.28 -23.74
C ASN A 37 4.89 11.01 -22.51
N SER A 38 4.54 11.64 -21.39
CA SER A 38 5.07 11.28 -20.07
C SER A 38 4.25 10.10 -19.52
N PHE A 39 4.91 8.96 -19.30
CA PHE A 39 4.31 7.80 -18.64
C PHE A 39 4.69 7.82 -17.16
N ALA A 40 3.70 8.04 -16.28
CA ALA A 40 3.87 7.87 -14.84
C ALA A 40 3.23 6.54 -14.42
N ALA A 41 4.00 5.68 -13.76
CA ALA A 41 3.48 4.46 -13.14
C ALA A 41 2.70 4.79 -11.85
N GLY A 42 1.72 3.96 -11.50
CA GLY A 42 0.99 4.12 -10.25
C GLY A 42 1.83 3.78 -9.01
N THR A 43 1.40 4.24 -7.84
CA THR A 43 2.13 4.06 -6.57
C THR A 43 1.35 3.19 -5.57
N LEU A 44 2.08 2.48 -4.72
CA LEU A 44 1.55 1.76 -3.56
C LEU A 44 2.02 2.47 -2.29
N ASN A 45 1.10 2.99 -1.49
CA ASN A 45 1.44 3.74 -0.28
C ASN A 45 0.42 3.43 0.83
N LEU A 46 0.82 2.60 1.79
CA LEU A 46 0.00 2.22 2.93
C LEU A 46 0.49 2.95 4.18
N THR A 47 -0.38 3.76 4.78
CA THR A 47 -0.13 4.39 6.08
C THR A 47 -0.92 3.65 7.16
N ALA A 48 -0.25 3.23 8.25
CA ALA A 48 -0.87 2.65 9.44
C ALA A 48 -0.68 3.56 10.66
N LYS A 49 -1.73 3.76 11.46
CA LYS A 49 -1.69 4.47 12.74
C LYS A 49 -2.40 3.65 13.82
N PRO A 50 -1.97 3.67 15.09
CA PRO A 50 -0.83 4.40 15.68
C PRO A 50 0.53 3.74 15.42
N THR A 51 1.62 4.49 15.65
CA THR A 51 3.00 3.98 15.57
C THR A 51 3.45 3.23 16.82
N THR A 52 2.89 3.55 17.98
CA THR A 52 3.07 2.78 19.23
C THR A 52 1.91 1.83 19.42
N ILE A 53 2.21 0.53 19.40
CA ILE A 53 1.20 -0.53 19.30
C ILE A 53 0.72 -0.97 20.68
N ILE A 54 1.61 -1.12 21.66
CA ILE A 54 1.26 -1.58 23.01
C ILE A 54 2.16 -0.91 24.05
N ASP A 55 1.60 -0.60 25.22
CA ASP A 55 2.35 -0.23 26.41
C ASP A 55 1.84 -1.09 27.57
N VAL A 56 2.67 -2.03 28.01
CA VAL A 56 2.36 -2.99 29.08
C VAL A 56 2.72 -2.47 30.46
N LYS A 57 3.01 -1.17 30.60
CA LYS A 57 3.31 -0.59 31.89
C LYS A 57 2.12 -0.70 32.86
N ASP A 58 2.43 -1.13 34.09
CA ASP A 58 1.49 -1.22 35.22
C ASP A 58 0.25 -2.11 34.97
N ILE A 59 0.32 -3.06 34.03
CA ILE A 59 -0.74 -4.05 33.81
C ILE A 59 -0.59 -5.25 34.75
N LYS A 60 -1.72 -5.84 35.15
CA LYS A 60 -1.78 -7.12 35.89
C LYS A 60 -2.59 -8.16 35.11
N PRO A 61 -2.49 -9.45 35.45
CA PRO A 61 -3.34 -10.47 34.85
C PRO A 61 -4.84 -10.09 34.90
N GLY A 62 -5.54 -10.29 33.79
CA GLY A 62 -6.92 -9.89 33.56
C GLY A 62 -7.10 -8.49 32.97
N ASP A 63 -6.09 -7.62 33.02
CA ASP A 63 -6.17 -6.31 32.39
C ASP A 63 -6.10 -6.42 30.87
N TRP A 64 -6.78 -5.49 30.20
CA TRP A 64 -6.79 -5.39 28.75
C TRP A 64 -6.69 -3.93 28.30
N MET A 65 -6.24 -3.74 27.07
CA MET A 65 -6.18 -2.44 26.43
C MET A 65 -6.59 -2.54 24.96
N ASP A 66 -7.38 -1.57 24.52
CA ASP A 66 -7.78 -1.45 23.12
C ASP A 66 -6.91 -0.44 22.39
N ARG A 67 -6.67 -0.70 21.11
CA ARG A 67 -5.96 0.17 20.19
C ARG A 67 -6.69 0.19 18.87
N ASP A 68 -7.10 1.37 18.45
CA ASP A 68 -7.72 1.57 17.15
C ASP A 68 -6.63 1.75 16.09
N PHE A 69 -6.75 0.99 15.01
CA PHE A 69 -5.87 1.05 13.85
C PHE A 69 -6.62 1.54 12.63
N THR A 70 -5.94 2.33 11.83
CA THR A 70 -6.44 2.81 10.54
C THR A 70 -5.40 2.53 9.47
N LEU A 71 -5.84 1.84 8.41
CA LEU A 71 -5.09 1.59 7.18
C LEU A 71 -5.59 2.53 6.10
N LYS A 72 -4.69 3.34 5.54
CA LYS A 72 -5.02 4.26 4.44
C LYS A 72 -4.19 3.93 3.21
N ASN A 73 -4.84 3.80 2.06
CA ASN A 73 -4.17 3.69 0.77
C ASN A 73 -3.99 5.09 0.16
N ASP A 74 -2.85 5.71 0.42
CA ASP A 74 -2.44 6.99 -0.16
C ASP A 74 -1.85 6.84 -1.59
N GLY A 75 -1.83 5.62 -2.12
CA GLY A 75 -1.33 5.31 -3.46
C GLY A 75 -2.36 5.58 -4.55
N SER A 76 -1.98 5.27 -5.78
CA SER A 76 -2.87 5.36 -6.95
C SER A 76 -3.28 3.99 -7.50
N LEU A 77 -2.87 2.90 -6.84
CA LEU A 77 -3.21 1.51 -7.16
C LEU A 77 -3.96 0.87 -6.01
N ASP A 78 -4.91 0.00 -6.33
CA ASP A 78 -5.66 -0.75 -5.32
C ASP A 78 -4.76 -1.79 -4.63
N ILE A 79 -4.90 -1.88 -3.30
CA ILE A 79 -4.21 -2.87 -2.47
C ILE A 79 -5.10 -4.10 -2.40
N SER A 80 -4.63 -5.25 -2.87
CA SER A 80 -5.35 -6.52 -2.80
C SER A 80 -5.22 -7.19 -1.43
N LYS A 81 -4.05 -7.09 -0.79
CA LYS A 81 -3.75 -7.73 0.50
C LYS A 81 -2.87 -6.85 1.38
N VAL A 82 -3.01 -7.00 2.68
CA VAL A 82 -2.07 -6.41 3.67
C VAL A 82 -1.56 -7.52 4.57
N LEU A 83 -0.28 -7.86 4.41
CA LEU A 83 0.36 -8.91 5.19
C LEU A 83 0.93 -8.34 6.48
N LEU A 84 0.55 -8.91 7.63
CA LEU A 84 1.03 -8.48 8.94
C LEU A 84 2.20 -9.35 9.43
N THR A 85 3.38 -8.74 9.54
CA THR A 85 4.52 -9.31 10.28
C THR A 85 4.54 -8.75 11.69
N SER A 86 4.61 -9.63 12.69
CA SER A 86 4.74 -9.26 14.09
C SER A 86 6.05 -9.76 14.66
N SER A 87 6.72 -8.92 15.45
CA SER A 87 7.89 -9.28 16.23
C SER A 87 7.86 -8.54 17.57
N TYR A 88 8.39 -9.14 18.61
CA TYR A 88 8.49 -8.47 19.91
C TYR A 88 9.77 -8.84 20.65
N GLN A 89 10.08 -8.00 21.64
CA GLN A 89 11.12 -8.24 22.63
C GLN A 89 10.51 -8.13 24.02
N VAL A 90 10.75 -9.14 24.86
CA VAL A 90 10.49 -9.09 26.30
C VAL A 90 11.77 -8.63 27.00
N VAL A 91 11.63 -7.67 27.89
CA VAL A 91 12.69 -7.26 28.82
C VAL A 91 12.26 -7.72 30.21
N ASP A 92 12.91 -8.78 30.68
CA ASP A 92 12.76 -9.28 32.04
C ASP A 92 13.45 -8.30 33.00
N ALA A 93 12.66 -7.62 33.83
CA ALA A 93 13.17 -6.57 34.70
C ALA A 93 13.94 -7.11 35.91
N LYS A 94 13.61 -8.32 36.37
CA LYS A 94 14.13 -8.92 37.61
C LYS A 94 14.99 -10.16 37.37
N GLY A 95 15.01 -10.69 36.15
CA GLY A 95 15.68 -11.94 35.79
C GLY A 95 14.97 -13.19 36.32
N ASP A 96 13.71 -13.08 36.75
CA ASP A 96 12.97 -14.14 37.45
C ASP A 96 11.92 -14.83 36.58
N ASN A 97 11.93 -14.60 35.26
CA ASN A 97 11.04 -15.31 34.33
C ASN A 97 11.41 -16.78 34.15
N LEU A 98 12.60 -17.21 34.55
CA LEU A 98 13.07 -18.62 34.48
C LEU A 98 12.94 -19.24 33.07
N GLY A 99 13.13 -18.43 32.03
CA GLY A 99 13.02 -18.85 30.63
C GLY A 99 11.57 -18.92 30.10
N GLU A 100 10.58 -18.54 30.90
CA GLU A 100 9.23 -18.33 30.42
C GLU A 100 9.14 -17.01 29.63
N ASP A 101 8.33 -17.03 28.57
CA ASP A 101 8.17 -15.90 27.68
C ASP A 101 6.85 -15.19 28.01
N PHE A 102 6.96 -13.93 28.44
CA PHE A 102 5.81 -13.09 28.75
C PHE A 102 4.85 -12.92 27.56
N GLY A 103 5.36 -12.93 26.31
CA GLY A 103 4.55 -12.84 25.10
C GLY A 103 3.51 -13.95 24.94
N LYS A 104 3.71 -15.11 25.57
CA LYS A 104 2.73 -16.22 25.60
C LYS A 104 1.45 -15.88 26.37
N TYR A 105 1.55 -14.91 27.28
CA TYR A 105 0.46 -14.49 28.15
C TYR A 105 -0.20 -13.20 27.67
N ILE A 106 0.29 -12.59 26.58
CA ILE A 106 -0.37 -11.47 25.93
C ILE A 106 -1.20 -12.00 24.78
N GLU A 107 -2.51 -12.04 25.01
CA GLU A 107 -3.51 -12.37 24.01
C GLU A 107 -3.76 -11.15 23.11
N VAL A 108 -3.82 -11.38 21.80
CA VAL A 108 -4.10 -10.38 20.78
C VAL A 108 -5.38 -10.76 20.07
N THR A 109 -6.39 -9.90 20.16
CA THR A 109 -7.69 -10.08 19.51
C THR A 109 -7.94 -8.93 18.54
N PHE A 110 -8.10 -9.27 17.26
CA PHE A 110 -8.52 -8.34 16.22
C PHE A 110 -10.03 -8.25 16.19
N LEU A 111 -10.52 -7.01 16.19
CA LEU A 111 -11.91 -6.64 16.36
C LEU A 111 -12.34 -5.72 15.22
N VAL A 112 -13.55 -5.91 14.71
CA VAL A 112 -14.19 -5.02 13.75
C VAL A 112 -15.53 -4.54 14.28
N ASN A 113 -15.91 -3.32 13.93
CA ASN A 113 -17.24 -2.79 14.25
C ASN A 113 -18.17 -3.09 13.06
N LYS A 114 -19.12 -4.01 13.25
CA LYS A 114 -20.18 -4.30 12.30
C LYS A 114 -21.51 -3.92 12.92
N ASP A 115 -22.18 -2.93 12.32
CA ASP A 115 -23.53 -2.50 12.67
C ASP A 115 -23.82 -2.45 14.18
N LYS A 116 -23.07 -1.59 14.89
CA LYS A 116 -23.15 -1.35 16.34
C LYS A 116 -22.74 -2.54 17.23
N ALA A 117 -22.24 -3.63 16.66
CA ALA A 117 -21.64 -4.74 17.38
C ALA A 117 -20.13 -4.82 17.09
N THR A 118 -19.34 -5.20 18.09
CA THR A 118 -17.92 -5.50 17.92
C THR A 118 -17.76 -7.01 17.75
N GLU A 119 -17.21 -7.44 16.62
CA GLU A 119 -16.96 -8.85 16.32
C GLU A 119 -15.47 -9.18 16.45
N GLU A 120 -15.16 -10.35 17.03
CA GLU A 120 -13.81 -10.92 17.03
C GLU A 120 -13.56 -11.64 15.69
N VAL A 121 -12.59 -11.15 14.91
CA VAL A 121 -12.27 -11.71 13.59
C VAL A 121 -11.04 -12.60 13.60
N TYR A 122 -10.12 -12.36 14.54
CA TYR A 122 -8.94 -13.20 14.71
C TYR A 122 -8.42 -13.09 16.15
N LYS A 123 -7.98 -14.20 16.73
CA LYS A 123 -7.54 -14.28 18.12
C LYS A 123 -6.34 -15.19 18.27
N THR A 124 -5.28 -14.70 18.91
CA THR A 124 -4.04 -15.45 19.11
C THR A 124 -3.24 -14.90 20.30
N THR A 125 -2.02 -15.38 20.51
CA THR A 125 -1.05 -14.84 21.50
C THR A 125 0.14 -14.22 20.77
N LEU A 126 0.88 -13.30 21.39
CA LEU A 126 1.99 -12.61 20.73
C LEU A 126 3.09 -13.55 20.23
N ASP A 127 3.40 -14.62 20.98
CA ASP A 127 4.36 -15.65 20.60
C ASP A 127 3.96 -16.34 19.29
N LYS A 128 2.70 -16.77 19.20
CA LYS A 128 2.14 -17.41 18.01
C LYS A 128 2.03 -16.41 16.87
N LEU A 129 1.59 -15.18 17.16
CA LEU A 129 1.55 -14.10 16.20
C LEU A 129 2.96 -13.75 15.70
N SER A 130 4.04 -14.06 16.38
CA SER A 130 5.38 -13.76 15.88
C SER A 130 6.07 -14.96 15.23
N ALA A 131 5.56 -16.17 15.45
CA ALA A 131 6.14 -17.42 14.95
C ALA A 131 5.63 -17.86 13.56
N THR A 132 4.43 -17.45 13.12
CA THR A 132 3.86 -17.90 11.83
C THR A 132 4.39 -17.09 10.65
N ASP A 133 4.56 -17.77 9.51
CA ASP A 133 4.91 -17.17 8.23
C ASP A 133 3.85 -16.15 7.78
N VAL A 134 4.33 -15.08 7.14
CA VAL A 134 3.57 -13.87 6.81
C VAL A 134 2.57 -14.10 5.67
N THR A 135 2.75 -15.17 4.88
CA THR A 135 1.98 -15.44 3.66
C THR A 135 0.50 -15.74 3.90
N ASP A 136 0.14 -16.21 5.11
CA ASP A 136 -1.22 -16.62 5.46
C ASP A 136 -1.99 -15.56 6.26
N ARG A 137 -1.40 -14.37 6.45
CA ARG A 137 -1.94 -13.31 7.32
C ARG A 137 -2.40 -12.11 6.54
N ASP A 138 -3.44 -12.32 5.75
CA ASP A 138 -4.12 -11.24 5.08
C ASP A 138 -5.06 -10.53 6.05
N LEU A 139 -4.60 -9.39 6.57
CA LEU A 139 -5.33 -8.56 7.51
C LEU A 139 -6.65 -8.05 6.92
N LEU A 140 -6.65 -7.72 5.62
CA LEU A 140 -7.87 -7.33 4.90
C LEU A 140 -8.83 -8.52 4.80
N GLY A 141 -8.32 -9.73 4.58
CA GLY A 141 -9.12 -10.95 4.61
C GLY A 141 -9.85 -11.15 5.95
N TRP A 142 -9.18 -10.87 7.07
CA TRP A 142 -9.80 -10.95 8.40
C TRP A 142 -10.83 -9.85 8.64
N ILE A 143 -10.51 -8.60 8.28
CA ILE A 143 -11.35 -7.43 8.59
C ILE A 143 -12.57 -7.34 7.66
N LEU A 144 -12.41 -7.69 6.38
CA LEU A 144 -13.44 -7.59 5.35
C LEU A 144 -14.23 -8.89 5.15
N GLY A 145 -14.02 -9.90 6.00
CA GLY A 145 -14.82 -11.14 5.97
C GLY A 145 -14.61 -12.02 4.74
N GLY A 146 -13.42 -11.95 4.12
CA GLY A 146 -13.06 -12.79 2.97
C GLY A 146 -13.64 -12.35 1.62
N GLU A 147 -14.38 -11.24 1.57
CA GLU A 147 -14.72 -10.61 0.30
C GLU A 147 -13.49 -9.89 -0.27
N ASN A 148 -13.37 -9.89 -1.60
CA ASN A 148 -12.14 -9.52 -2.31
C ASN A 148 -12.16 -8.10 -2.94
N PRO A 149 -12.63 -7.01 -2.29
CA PRO A 149 -12.47 -5.68 -2.86
C PRO A 149 -11.07 -5.09 -2.58
N GLY A 150 -10.31 -5.66 -1.65
CA GLY A 150 -9.06 -5.05 -1.17
C GLY A 150 -9.31 -3.67 -0.55
N LEU A 151 -8.27 -2.85 -0.46
CA LEU A 151 -8.34 -1.44 -0.08
C LEU A 151 -8.06 -0.57 -1.31
N LYS A 152 -9.10 0.08 -1.85
CA LYS A 152 -8.99 0.89 -3.07
C LYS A 152 -8.11 2.12 -2.87
N ALA A 153 -7.58 2.64 -3.95
CA ALA A 153 -6.82 3.89 -3.94
C ALA A 153 -7.65 5.04 -3.34
N GLY A 154 -7.12 5.72 -2.32
CA GLY A 154 -7.78 6.82 -1.61
C GLY A 154 -8.68 6.39 -0.45
N ASP A 155 -9.02 5.10 -0.35
CA ASP A 155 -9.91 4.59 0.70
C ASP A 155 -9.15 4.35 2.02
N THR A 156 -9.94 4.13 3.07
CA THR A 156 -9.44 3.91 4.43
C THR A 156 -10.29 2.85 5.13
N ASP A 157 -9.63 1.89 5.77
CA ASP A 157 -10.27 0.89 6.63
C ASP A 157 -9.77 1.04 8.07
N SER A 158 -10.64 0.75 9.04
CA SER A 158 -10.30 0.79 10.45
C SER A 158 -10.67 -0.51 11.15
N PHE A 159 -9.82 -0.91 12.08
CA PHE A 159 -10.02 -2.07 12.94
C PHE A 159 -9.51 -1.76 14.34
N LYS A 160 -9.89 -2.57 15.31
CA LYS A 160 -9.44 -2.43 16.69
C LYS A 160 -8.67 -3.68 17.08
N VAL A 161 -7.64 -3.53 17.90
CA VAL A 161 -6.92 -4.64 18.49
C VAL A 161 -7.02 -4.51 20.00
N ARG A 162 -7.44 -5.59 20.64
CA ARG A 162 -7.39 -5.76 22.09
C ARG A 162 -6.17 -6.58 22.45
N PHE A 163 -5.34 -6.05 23.34
CA PHE A 163 -4.28 -6.78 24.01
C PHE A 163 -4.74 -7.11 25.42
N THR A 164 -4.70 -8.37 25.81
CA THR A 164 -5.11 -8.84 27.15
C THR A 164 -3.97 -9.56 27.82
N PHE A 165 -3.61 -9.16 29.04
CA PHE A 165 -2.74 -9.98 29.87
C PHE A 165 -3.58 -11.12 30.44
N LYS A 166 -3.43 -12.30 29.87
CA LYS A 166 -4.22 -13.48 30.20
C LYS A 166 -3.97 -13.93 31.64
N GLU A 167 -5.04 -13.96 32.43
CA GLU A 167 -5.09 -14.63 33.74
C GLU A 167 -5.10 -16.15 33.54
N THR A 168 -4.29 -16.85 34.33
CA THR A 168 -4.10 -18.31 34.24
C THR A 168 -4.56 -19.06 35.49
N GLY A 169 -4.93 -18.34 36.55
CA GLY A 169 -5.26 -18.90 37.86
C GLY A 169 -4.04 -19.39 38.65
N LYS A 170 -2.83 -19.04 38.21
CA LYS A 170 -1.55 -19.37 38.85
C LYS A 170 -0.79 -18.08 39.17
N ASP A 171 0.25 -18.18 40.00
CA ASP A 171 1.14 -17.04 40.27
C ASP A 171 1.87 -16.60 38.99
N GLN A 172 1.62 -15.34 38.59
CA GLN A 172 2.21 -14.66 37.44
C GLN A 172 3.07 -13.45 37.87
N ASN A 173 3.39 -13.30 39.17
CA ASN A 173 4.14 -12.17 39.73
C ASN A 173 5.56 -12.01 39.16
N LYS A 174 6.14 -13.08 38.59
CA LYS A 174 7.42 -13.03 37.88
C LYS A 174 7.42 -12.02 36.72
N PHE A 175 6.30 -11.83 36.05
CA PHE A 175 6.18 -10.84 34.97
C PHE A 175 6.02 -9.39 35.48
N GLN A 176 6.03 -9.17 36.80
CA GLN A 176 5.81 -7.84 37.36
C GLN A 176 7.02 -6.93 37.10
N GLY A 177 6.76 -5.86 36.35
CA GLY A 177 7.76 -4.86 35.97
C GLY A 177 8.42 -5.13 34.62
N ASP A 178 8.13 -6.27 34.00
CA ASP A 178 8.59 -6.61 32.67
C ASP A 178 8.07 -5.64 31.62
N GLN A 179 8.85 -5.49 30.56
CA GLN A 179 8.49 -4.64 29.43
C GLN A 179 8.34 -5.49 28.18
N LEU A 180 7.44 -5.05 27.31
CA LEU A 180 7.23 -5.66 26.00
C LEU A 180 7.31 -4.58 24.92
N LYS A 181 8.22 -4.76 23.98
CA LYS A 181 8.37 -3.91 22.80
C LYS A 181 7.84 -4.65 21.59
N LEU A 182 6.70 -4.24 21.07
CA LEU A 182 6.04 -4.83 19.91
C LEU A 182 6.30 -4.01 18.65
N THR A 183 6.67 -4.68 17.56
CA THR A 183 6.85 -4.10 16.24
C THR A 183 5.98 -4.85 15.24
N TRP A 184 5.09 -4.11 14.57
CA TRP A 184 4.29 -4.61 13.45
C TRP A 184 4.72 -3.94 12.15
N ASN A 185 4.83 -4.75 11.11
CA ASN A 185 5.05 -4.29 9.74
C ASN A 185 3.87 -4.73 8.87
N PHE A 186 3.36 -3.80 8.06
CA PHE A 186 2.23 -4.03 7.16
C PHE A 186 2.73 -3.98 5.72
N ASP A 187 2.73 -5.11 5.03
CA ASP A 187 3.22 -5.23 3.66
C ASP A 187 2.03 -5.30 2.69
N ALA A 188 1.80 -4.20 1.96
CA ALA A 188 0.73 -4.09 0.97
C ALA A 188 1.10 -4.84 -0.33
N LYS A 189 0.15 -5.60 -0.88
CA LYS A 189 0.27 -6.22 -2.21
C LYS A 189 -0.77 -5.63 -3.14
N GLN A 190 -0.38 -5.36 -4.39
CA GLN A 190 -1.28 -4.82 -5.42
C GLN A 190 -2.11 -5.92 -6.09
N THR A 191 -3.11 -5.51 -6.88
CA THR A 191 -3.88 -6.42 -7.76
C THR A 191 -3.06 -6.90 -8.96
N ALA A 192 -3.54 -7.92 -9.66
CA ALA A 192 -2.91 -8.39 -10.90
C ALA A 192 -2.97 -7.32 -12.00
N GLY A 193 -1.95 -7.28 -12.86
CA GLY A 193 -1.92 -6.36 -14.00
C GLY A 193 -3.13 -6.56 -14.92
N GLN A 194 -3.61 -5.46 -15.51
CA GLN A 194 -4.71 -5.45 -16.46
C GLN A 194 -4.26 -4.76 -17.75
N SER A 195 -4.83 -5.17 -18.89
CA SER A 195 -4.67 -4.43 -20.14
C SER A 195 -5.27 -3.04 -19.98
N LYS A 196 -4.52 -2.01 -20.39
CA LYS A 196 -4.94 -0.61 -20.40
C LYS A 196 -5.23 -0.16 -21.82
#